data_AF-A0A3A5QBP2-F1
#
_entry.id   AF-A0A3A5QBP2-F1
#
_cell.length_a   1.000
_cell.length_b   1.000
_cell.length_c   1.000
_cell.angle_alpha   90.00
_cell.angle_beta   90.00
_cell.angle_gamma   90.00
#
_symmetry.space_group_name_H-M   'P 1'
#
loop_
_entity.id
_entity.type
_entity.pdbx_description
1 polymer ?
#
loop_
_entity_poly.entity_id
_entity_poly.type
_entity_poly.pdbx_seq_one_letter_code
_entity_poly.pdbx_strand_id
1 'polypeptide(L)'
;MGFWNEFKKDMHIAKEQRQCARFLQQILMMLEDETYANFTPTQGMNFFKELKIAYINYTYRIQEYNITSLTIKDKQYDVKEYDVIIKAKIRNLCKKYGINDERFKE
;
A
#
# COMPACT_ATOMS: atom_id res chain seq x y z
N MET A 1 15.18 -24.07 23.80
CA MET A 1 14.56 -22.81 23.34
C MET A 1 13.68 -23.13 22.13
N GLY A 2 12.43 -23.59 22.20
CA GLY A 2 11.45 -23.72 23.28
C GLY A 2 10.18 -22.97 22.87
N PHE A 3 9.19 -23.67 22.31
CA PHE A 3 7.80 -23.29 21.92
C PHE A 3 7.40 -21.79 22.04
N TRP A 4 7.58 -21.18 23.21
CA TRP A 4 7.35 -19.75 23.46
C TRP A 4 8.08 -18.79 22.50
N ASN A 5 9.26 -19.12 22.00
CA ASN A 5 9.98 -18.27 21.05
C ASN A 5 9.34 -18.30 19.65
N GLU A 6 8.89 -19.48 19.22
CA GLU A 6 8.16 -19.67 17.96
C GLU A 6 6.79 -18.99 18.03
N PHE A 7 6.06 -19.20 19.13
CA PHE A 7 4.77 -18.55 19.36
C PHE A 7 4.84 -17.01 19.32
N LYS A 8 5.87 -16.41 19.94
CA LYS A 8 6.09 -14.96 19.89
C LYS A 8 6.38 -14.47 18.47
N LYS A 9 7.16 -15.23 17.70
CA LYS A 9 7.48 -14.91 16.30
C LYS A 9 6.22 -14.96 15.43
N ASP A 10 5.40 -16.00 15.56
CA ASP A 10 4.17 -16.15 14.79
C ASP A 10 3.15 -15.06 15.11
N MET A 11 3.02 -14.73 16.40
CA MET A 11 2.17 -13.61 16.84
C MET A 11 2.64 -12.26 16.27
N HIS A 12 3.95 -12.03 16.23
CA HIS A 12 4.53 -10.83 15.62
C HIS A 12 4.24 -10.79 14.12
N ILE A 13 4.48 -11.87 13.38
CA ILE A 13 4.19 -11.96 11.94
C ILE A 13 2.69 -11.71 11.68
N ALA A 14 1.79 -12.29 12.46
CA ALA A 14 0.35 -12.06 12.32
C ALA A 14 -0.04 -10.59 12.57
N LYS A 15 0.60 -9.91 13.53
CA LYS A 15 0.40 -8.48 13.78
C LYS A 15 0.86 -7.63 12.59
N GLU A 16 2.01 -7.97 12.02
CA GLU A 16 2.60 -7.28 10.89
C GLU A 16 1.77 -7.47 9.61
N GLN A 17 1.25 -8.67 9.37
CA GLN A 17 0.29 -8.95 8.30
C GLN A 17 -1.00 -8.11 8.44
N ARG A 18 -1.56 -8.02 9.65
CA ARG A 18 -2.74 -7.16 9.91
C ARG A 18 -2.43 -5.69 9.65
N GLN A 19 -1.25 -5.22 10.02
CA GLN A 19 -0.84 -3.85 9.77
C GLN A 19 -0.63 -3.59 8.27
N CYS A 20 -0.05 -4.54 7.55
CA CYS A 20 0.09 -4.49 6.10
C CYS A 20 -1.29 -4.45 5.39
N ALA A 21 -2.25 -5.27 5.84
CA ALA A 21 -3.63 -5.24 5.34
C ALA A 21 -4.31 -3.88 5.56
N ARG A 22 -4.06 -3.21 6.70
CA ARG A 22 -4.56 -1.84 6.95
C ARG A 22 -3.96 -0.83 5.98
N PHE A 23 -2.65 -0.91 5.70
CA PHE A 23 -2.04 -0.03 4.69
C PHE A 23 -2.62 -0.27 3.30
N LEU A 24 -2.78 -1.53 2.90
CA LEU A 24 -3.42 -1.86 1.62
C LEU A 24 -4.83 -1.28 1.55
N GLN A 25 -5.64 -1.47 2.60
CA GLN A 25 -6.99 -0.90 2.66
C GLN A 25 -6.97 0.63 2.55
N GLN A 26 -6.07 1.31 3.27
CA GLN A 26 -5.92 2.76 3.21
C GLN A 26 -5.56 3.22 1.80
N ILE A 27 -4.57 2.59 1.16
CA ILE A 27 -4.17 2.90 -0.21
C ILE A 27 -5.34 2.73 -1.18
N LEU A 28 -6.10 1.63 -1.04
CA LEU A 28 -7.26 1.38 -1.90
C LEU A 28 -8.34 2.43 -1.73
N MET A 29 -8.66 2.84 -0.50
CA MET A 29 -9.62 3.91 -0.22
C MET A 29 -9.14 5.27 -0.75
N MET A 30 -7.86 5.60 -0.58
CA MET A 30 -7.28 6.83 -1.14
C MET A 30 -7.40 6.84 -2.67
N LEU A 31 -7.20 5.68 -3.31
CA LEU A 31 -7.27 5.49 -4.75
C LEU A 31 -8.70 5.23 -5.28
N GLU A 32 -9.75 5.47 -4.49
CA GLU A 32 -11.13 5.50 -4.99
C GLU A 32 -11.35 6.74 -5.86
N ASP A 33 -11.74 6.47 -7.10
CA ASP A 33 -11.58 7.35 -8.27
C ASP A 33 -12.25 8.73 -8.15
N GLU A 34 -13.35 8.84 -7.41
CA GLU A 34 -14.16 10.06 -7.38
C GLU A 34 -13.56 11.17 -6.50
N THR A 35 -12.79 10.80 -5.48
CA THR A 35 -12.32 11.76 -4.47
C THR A 35 -11.10 12.54 -4.94
N TYR A 36 -10.09 11.86 -5.50
CA TYR A 36 -8.91 12.54 -6.04
C TYR A 36 -9.13 13.06 -7.46
N ALA A 37 -10.20 12.67 -8.17
CA ALA A 37 -10.47 13.17 -9.52
C ALA A 37 -10.65 14.70 -9.59
N ASN A 38 -11.10 15.33 -8.50
CA ASN A 38 -11.47 16.75 -8.50
C ASN A 38 -10.48 17.64 -7.74
N PHE A 39 -9.31 17.12 -7.36
CA PHE A 39 -8.30 17.92 -6.68
C PHE A 39 -7.71 18.99 -7.59
N THR A 40 -7.50 20.18 -7.01
CA THR A 40 -6.58 21.18 -7.54
C THR A 40 -5.14 20.62 -7.58
N PRO A 41 -4.22 21.18 -8.38
CA PRO A 41 -2.84 20.73 -8.42
C PRO A 41 -2.16 20.63 -7.04
N THR A 42 -2.38 21.61 -6.17
CA THR A 42 -1.84 21.62 -4.79
C THR A 42 -2.41 20.49 -3.94
N GLN A 43 -3.72 20.24 -4.02
CA GLN A 43 -4.36 19.11 -3.33
C GLN A 43 -3.85 17.77 -3.85
N GLY A 44 -3.68 17.63 -5.18
CA GLY A 44 -3.12 16.43 -5.80
C GLY A 44 -1.69 16.14 -5.34
N MET A 45 -0.84 17.17 -5.24
CA MET A 45 0.53 17.03 -4.71
C MET A 45 0.55 16.60 -3.23
N ASN A 46 -0.32 17.16 -2.39
CA ASN A 46 -0.39 16.78 -0.97
C ASN A 46 -0.92 15.35 -0.81
N PHE A 47 -1.98 15.02 -1.52
CA PHE A 47 -2.53 13.67 -1.56
C PHE A 47 -1.48 12.65 -2.02
N PHE A 48 -0.69 12.96 -3.07
CA PHE A 48 0.39 12.09 -3.52
C PHE A 48 1.43 11.83 -2.43
N LYS A 49 1.82 12.84 -1.64
CA LYS A 49 2.79 12.65 -0.55
C LYS A 49 2.30 11.63 0.47
N GLU A 50 1.04 11.75 0.90
CA GLU A 50 0.43 10.81 1.84
C GLU A 50 0.32 9.40 1.24
N LEU A 51 -0.13 9.31 -0.01
CA LEU A 51 -0.27 8.04 -0.73
C LEU A 51 1.08 7.34 -0.91
N LYS A 52 2.13 8.09 -1.26
CA LYS A 52 3.49 7.59 -1.40
C LYS A 52 4.02 7.04 -0.08
N ILE A 53 3.78 7.71 1.05
CA ILE A 53 4.19 7.23 2.37
C ILE A 53 3.48 5.91 2.70
N ALA A 54 2.15 5.84 2.50
CA ALA A 54 1.38 4.62 2.73
C ALA A 54 1.88 3.47 1.85
N TYR A 55 2.14 3.74 0.57
CA TYR A 55 2.65 2.76 -0.39
C TYR A 55 4.05 2.24 -0.01
N ILE A 56 4.99 3.13 0.36
CA ILE A 56 6.33 2.72 0.77
C ILE A 56 6.27 1.82 2.01
N ASN A 57 5.45 2.19 3.00
CA ASN A 57 5.28 1.40 4.23
C ASN A 57 4.64 0.03 3.94
N TYR A 58 3.69 -0.03 3.01
CA TYR A 58 3.10 -1.26 2.52
C TYR A 58 4.16 -2.17 1.88
N THR A 59 4.93 -1.66 0.90
CA THR A 59 5.95 -2.45 0.20
C THR A 59 7.08 -2.92 1.11
N TYR A 60 7.51 -2.08 2.05
CA TYR A 60 8.55 -2.42 3.01
C TYR A 60 8.15 -3.63 3.86
N ARG A 61 6.92 -3.65 4.38
CA ARG A 61 6.43 -4.77 5.21
C ARG A 61 6.23 -6.05 4.42
N ILE A 62 5.78 -5.95 3.17
CA ILE A 62 5.68 -7.11 2.28
C ILE A 62 7.04 -7.79 2.12
N GLN A 63 8.08 -7.00 1.88
CA GLN A 63 9.44 -7.50 1.69
C GLN A 63 10.01 -8.08 2.99
N GLU A 64 9.91 -7.33 4.09
CA GLU A 64 10.45 -7.74 5.40
C GLU A 64 9.85 -9.06 5.89
N TYR A 65 8.54 -9.27 5.68
CA TYR A 65 7.81 -10.43 6.20
C TYR A 65 7.42 -11.46 5.14
N ASN A 66 7.94 -11.34 3.91
CA ASN A 66 7.66 -12.23 2.78
C ASN A 66 6.16 -12.49 2.57
N ILE A 67 5.35 -11.44 2.68
CA ILE A 67 3.89 -11.54 2.58
C ILE A 67 3.49 -11.70 1.10
N THR A 68 2.79 -12.78 0.78
CA THR A 68 2.32 -13.07 -0.59
C THR A 68 0.84 -12.73 -0.81
N SER A 69 0.04 -12.75 0.25
CA SER A 69 -1.37 -12.38 0.18
C SER A 69 -1.84 -11.73 1.48
N LEU A 70 -2.90 -10.93 1.38
CA LEU A 70 -3.52 -10.22 2.49
C LEU A 70 -5.02 -10.46 2.48
N THR A 71 -5.65 -10.59 3.65
CA THR A 71 -7.10 -10.71 3.76
C THR A 71 -7.68 -9.42 4.32
N ILE A 72 -8.64 -8.82 3.61
CA ILE A 72 -9.39 -7.63 4.04
C ILE A 72 -10.88 -7.94 3.88
N LYS A 73 -11.66 -7.86 4.98
CA LYS A 73 -13.11 -8.13 4.99
C LYS A 73 -13.48 -9.41 4.20
N ASP A 74 -12.81 -10.51 4.53
CA ASP A 74 -13.01 -11.85 3.94
C ASP A 74 -12.64 -12.00 2.46
N LYS A 75 -12.11 -10.95 1.82
CA LYS A 75 -11.52 -11.02 0.49
C LYS A 75 -10.00 -11.17 0.58
N GLN A 76 -9.45 -12.10 -0.19
CA GLN A 76 -8.01 -12.27 -0.34
C GLN A 76 -7.49 -11.36 -1.47
N TYR A 77 -6.35 -10.74 -1.22
CA TYR A 77 -5.66 -9.81 -2.11
C TYR A 77 -4.28 -10.39 -2.41
N ASP A 78 -4.00 -10.71 -3.67
CA ASP A 78 -2.66 -11.08 -4.09
C ASP A 78 -1.75 -9.85 -4.09
N VAL A 79 -0.62 -9.94 -3.38
CA VAL A 79 0.25 -8.80 -3.18
C VAL A 79 0.88 -8.31 -4.49
N LYS A 80 1.23 -9.22 -5.41
CA LYS A 80 1.88 -8.85 -6.68
C LYS A 80 0.88 -8.21 -7.63
N GLU A 81 -0.32 -8.78 -7.74
CA GLU A 81 -1.41 -8.23 -8.53
C GLU A 81 -1.76 -6.82 -8.08
N TYR A 82 -1.96 -6.64 -6.77
CA TYR A 82 -2.31 -5.34 -6.21
C TYR A 82 -1.16 -4.33 -6.27
N ASP A 83 0.11 -4.76 -6.18
CA ASP A 83 1.25 -3.86 -6.43
C ASP A 83 1.22 -3.27 -7.84
N VAL A 84 0.91 -4.08 -8.86
CA VAL A 84 0.77 -3.62 -10.25
C VAL A 84 -0.39 -2.62 -10.39
N ILE A 85 -1.56 -2.95 -9.83
CA ILE A 85 -2.75 -2.09 -9.87
C ILE A 85 -2.48 -0.74 -9.19
N ILE A 86 -1.90 -0.76 -7.99
CA ILE A 86 -1.62 0.44 -7.20
C ILE A 86 -0.59 1.31 -7.92
N LYS A 87 0.51 0.72 -8.43
CA LYS A 87 1.51 1.46 -9.22
C LYS A 87 0.87 2.13 -10.43
N ALA A 88 0.02 1.42 -11.18
CA ALA A 88 -0.66 1.99 -12.35
C ALA A 88 -1.54 3.20 -11.96
N LYS A 89 -2.30 3.11 -10.88
CA LYS A 89 -3.11 4.23 -10.38
C LYS A 89 -2.25 5.41 -9.90
N ILE A 90 -1.17 5.16 -9.17
CA ILE A 90 -0.23 6.22 -8.73
C ILE A 90 0.42 6.90 -9.94
N ARG A 91 0.80 6.16 -10.99
CA ARG A 91 1.33 6.74 -12.23
C ARG A 91 0.34 7.69 -12.89
N ASN A 92 -0.93 7.29 -12.99
CA ASN A 92 -1.99 8.14 -13.55
C ASN A 92 -2.16 9.42 -12.73
N LEU A 93 -2.12 9.31 -11.41
CA LEU A 93 -2.13 10.46 -10.50
C LEU A 93 -0.92 11.39 -10.75
N CYS A 94 0.28 10.83 -10.87
CA CYS A 94 1.49 11.59 -11.14
C CYS A 94 1.40 12.36 -12.46
N LYS A 95 0.93 11.71 -13.53
CA LYS A 95 0.72 12.34 -14.85
C LYS A 95 -0.30 13.48 -14.76
N LYS A 96 -1.43 13.26 -14.09
CA LYS A 96 -2.50 14.25 -13.95
C LYS A 96 -2.06 15.52 -13.24
N TYR A 97 -1.23 15.40 -12.21
CA TYR A 97 -0.80 16.51 -11.37
C TYR A 97 0.63 17.01 -11.64
N GLY A 98 1.25 16.56 -12.73
CA GLY A 98 2.60 17.00 -13.11
C GLY A 98 3.69 16.61 -12.10
N ILE A 99 3.50 15.50 -11.38
CA ILE A 99 4.41 15.04 -10.33
C ILE A 99 5.49 14.16 -10.96
N ASN A 100 6.74 14.55 -10.75
CA ASN A 100 7.90 13.80 -11.22
C ASN A 100 8.51 12.97 -10.06
N ASP A 101 8.14 11.69 -9.97
CA ASP A 101 8.66 10.76 -8.96
C ASP A 101 9.30 9.54 -9.61
N GLU A 102 10.59 9.30 -9.34
CA GLU A 102 11.36 8.20 -9.94
C GLU A 102 10.75 6.82 -9.74
N ARG A 103 10.06 6.58 -8.62
CA ARG A 103 9.45 5.27 -8.34
C ARG A 103 8.24 4.99 -9.22
N PHE A 104 7.66 6.03 -9.80
CA PHE A 104 6.46 5.99 -10.62
C PHE A 104 6.70 6.59 -12.01
N LYS A 105 7.95 6.65 -12.48
CA LYS A 105 8.25 6.90 -13.89
C LYS A 105 7.82 5.70 -14.74
N GLU A 106 7.54 5.95 -16.02
CA GLU A 106 7.35 4.92 -17.04
C GLU A 106 8.66 4.21 -17.36
#